data_AF-A0A3D1P9Z0-F1
#
_entry.id   AF-A0A3D1P9Z0-F1
#
_cell.length_a   1.000
_cell.length_b   1.000
_cell.length_c   1.000
_cell.angle_alpha   90.00
_cell.angle_beta   90.00
_cell.angle_gamma   90.00
#
_symmetry.space_group_name_H-M   'P 1'
#
loop_
_entity.id
_entity.type
_entity.pdbx_description
1 polymer ?
#
loop_
_entity_poly.entity_id
_entity_poly.type
_entity_poly.pdbx_seq_one_letter_code
_entity_poly.pdbx_strand_id
1 'polypeptide(L)' 'MNLTKPLQIADLVRDLRGQLNLSQEKFAERLGVSFKTVNRWENGHTMPSPMALKLIQDQLQKMGEPGKVLLSQYFSKSK' A
#
# COMPACT_ATOMS: atom_id res chain seq x y z
N MET A 1 -7.88 -10.98 -10.70
CA MET A 1 -7.36 -10.07 -9.65
C MET A 1 -6.05 -10.65 -9.14
N ASN A 2 -4.90 -10.27 -9.72
CA ASN A 2 -3.60 -10.84 -9.36
C ASN A 2 -2.64 -9.72 -8.93
N LEU A 3 -2.62 -9.42 -7.63
CA LEU A 3 -1.56 -8.63 -6.98
C LEU A 3 -0.42 -9.58 -6.54
N THR A 4 0.09 -10.38 -7.46
CA THR A 4 0.84 -11.61 -7.14
C THR A 4 2.34 -11.44 -6.96
N LYS A 5 2.89 -10.21 -6.98
CA LYS A 5 4.34 -10.00 -6.74
C LYS A 5 4.62 -9.21 -5.46
N PRO A 6 5.41 -9.76 -4.52
CA PRO A 6 5.84 -9.09 -3.28
C PRO A 6 6.52 -7.74 -3.52
N LEU A 7 7.28 -7.62 -4.60
CA LEU A 7 7.93 -6.36 -4.97
C LEU A 7 6.90 -5.28 -5.31
N GLN A 8 5.89 -5.60 -6.12
CA GLN A 8 4.87 -4.64 -6.53
C GLN A 8 4.03 -4.13 -5.35
N ILE A 9 3.70 -4.99 -4.37
CA ILE A 9 2.97 -4.52 -3.18
C ILE A 9 3.88 -3.74 -2.22
N ALA A 10 5.14 -4.14 -2.05
CA ALA A 10 6.09 -3.41 -1.22
C ALA A 10 6.32 -2.00 -1.78
N ASP A 11 6.47 -1.89 -3.09
CA ASP A 11 6.62 -0.63 -3.81
C ASP A 11 5.37 0.24 -3.66
N LEU A 12 4.17 -0.33 -3.83
CA LEU A 12 2.90 0.39 -3.58
C LEU A 12 2.84 0.98 -2.15
N VAL A 13 3.18 0.18 -1.15
CA VAL A 13 3.11 0.60 0.26
C VAL A 13 4.10 1.74 0.52
N ARG A 14 5.33 1.64 -0.01
CA ARG A 14 6.35 2.70 0.11
C ARG A 14 5.93 3.98 -0.61
N ASP A 15 5.42 3.87 -1.83
CA ASP A 15 4.98 5.01 -2.63
C ASP A 15 3.81 5.74 -1.97
N LEU A 16 2.79 4.98 -1.55
CA LEU A 16 1.65 5.53 -0.82
C LEU A 16 2.11 6.26 0.45
N ARG A 17 2.98 5.64 1.24
CA ARG A 17 3.53 6.26 2.44
C ARG A 17 4.32 7.53 2.13
N GLY A 18 5.14 7.50 1.07
CA GLY A 18 5.94 8.65 0.61
C GLY A 18 5.08 9.82 0.15
N GLN A 19 4.01 9.56 -0.61
CA GLN A 19 3.03 10.57 -1.04
C GLN A 19 2.31 11.24 0.14
N LEU A 20 2.16 10.51 1.25
CA LEU A 20 1.57 11.02 2.48
C LEU A 20 2.58 11.69 3.42
N ASN A 21 3.88 11.65 3.07
CA ASN A 21 4.99 12.11 3.89
C ASN A 21 4.97 11.54 5.33
N LEU A 22 4.67 10.24 5.45
CA LEU A 22 4.59 9.55 6.75
C LEU A 22 5.80 8.64 7.00
N SER A 23 6.16 8.50 8.28
CA SER A 23 7.03 7.41 8.73
C SER A 23 6.28 6.08 8.66
N GLN A 24 7.01 4.95 8.70
CA GLN A 24 6.39 3.61 8.76
C GLN A 24 5.45 3.48 9.97
N GLU A 25 5.82 4.08 11.11
CA GLU A 25 5.00 4.07 12.33
C GLU A 25 3.69 4.85 12.14
N LYS A 26 3.76 6.08 11.61
CA LYS A 26 2.57 6.92 11.37
C LYS A 26 1.66 6.32 10.30
N PHE A 27 2.26 5.67 9.31
CA PHE A 27 1.50 4.94 8.30
C PHE A 27 0.80 3.71 8.90
N ALA A 28 1.47 2.98 9.79
CA ALA A 28 0.89 1.84 10.50
C ALA A 28 -0.27 2.25 11.41
N GLU A 29 -0.10 3.32 12.19
CA GLU A 29 -1.18 3.93 13.00
C GLU A 29 -2.38 4.27 12.14
N ARG A 30 -2.15 4.90 10.98
CA ARG A 30 -3.23 5.30 10.06
C ARG A 30 -4.00 4.11 9.49
N LEU A 31 -3.32 3.00 9.23
CA LEU A 31 -3.92 1.76 8.74
C LEU A 31 -4.46 0.85 9.86
N GLY A 32 -4.27 1.21 11.14
CA GLY A 32 -4.68 0.38 12.27
C GLY A 32 -3.90 -0.93 12.39
N VAL A 33 -2.64 -0.95 11.96
CA VAL A 33 -1.75 -2.13 12.06
C VAL A 33 -0.47 -1.78 12.83
N SER A 34 0.31 -2.80 13.19
CA SER A 34 1.59 -2.57 13.87
C SER A 34 2.67 -2.05 12.92
N PHE A 35 3.63 -1.29 13.44
CA PHE A 35 4.84 -0.91 12.69
C PHE A 35 5.54 -2.13 12.07
N LYS A 36 5.68 -3.23 12.82
CA LYS A 36 6.30 -4.48 12.35
C LYS A 36 5.58 -5.03 11.12
N THR A 37 4.27 -4.87 11.04
CA THR A 37 3.45 -5.27 9.90
C THR A 37 3.82 -4.48 8.65
N VAL A 38 3.84 -3.14 8.73
CA VAL A 38 4.25 -2.27 7.62
C VAL A 38 5.69 -2.53 7.22
N ASN A 39 6.60 -2.68 8.18
CA ASN A 39 8.00 -3.00 7.92
C ASN A 39 8.17 -4.31 7.14
N ARG A 40 7.43 -5.36 7.50
CA ARG A 40 7.47 -6.64 6.75
C ARG A 40 6.89 -6.50 5.34
N TRP A 41 5.83 -5.71 5.14
CA TRP A 41 5.28 -5.42 3.81
C TRP A 41 6.29 -4.66 2.94
N GLU A 42 6.86 -3.58 3.46
CA GLU A 42 7.85 -2.76 2.74
C GLU A 42 9.17 -3.49 2.51
N ASN A 43 9.44 -4.62 3.17
CA ASN A 43 10.61 -5.45 2.88
C ASN A 43 10.26 -6.72 2.11
N GLY A 44 9.01 -6.89 1.68
CA GLY A 44 8.55 -8.05 0.91
C GLY A 44 8.51 -9.37 1.70
N HIS A 45 8.66 -9.33 3.02
CA HIS A 45 8.63 -10.51 3.89
C HIS A 45 7.24 -11.12 4.00
N THR A 46 6.19 -10.29 3.92
CA THR A 46 4.79 -10.74 3.99
C THR A 46 3.91 -9.88 3.11
N MET A 47 2.79 -10.42 2.64
CA MET A 47 1.76 -9.67 1.91
C MET A 47 0.74 -9.07 2.89
N PRO A 48 0.15 -7.90 2.59
CA PRO A 48 -1.03 -7.42 3.31
C PRO A 48 -2.20 -8.40 3.15
N SER A 49 -3.00 -8.57 4.21
CA SER A 49 -4.23 -9.36 4.14
C SER A 49 -5.25 -8.68 3.21
N PRO A 50 -6.30 -9.39 2.75
CA PRO A 50 -7.35 -8.78 1.95
C PRO A 50 -8.00 -7.55 2.61
N MET A 51 -8.16 -7.58 3.93
CA MET A 51 -8.67 -6.43 4.69
C MET A 51 -7.70 -5.25 4.67
N ALA A 52 -6.40 -5.50 4.86
CA ALA A 52 -5.38 -4.46 4.78
C ALA A 52 -5.26 -3.87 3.37
N LEU A 53 -5.40 -4.70 2.32
CA LEU A 53 -5.44 -4.24 0.93
C LEU A 53 -6.63 -3.31 0.68
N LYS A 54 -7.80 -3.62 1.24
CA LYS A 54 -8.96 -2.74 1.16
C LYS A 54 -8.71 -1.39 1.83
N LEU A 55 -8.08 -1.37 3.01
CA LEU A 55 -7.70 -0.11 3.68
C LEU A 55 -6.70 0.71 2.85
N ILE A 56 -5.73 0.05 2.20
CA ILE A 56 -4.79 0.69 1.29
C ILE A 56 -5.53 1.29 0.08
N GLN A 57 -6.46 0.56 -0.52
CA GLN A 57 -7.30 1.05 -1.63
C GLN A 57 -8.16 2.25 -1.22
N ASP A 58 -8.83 2.17 -0.08
CA ASP A 58 -9.64 3.27 0.46
C ASP A 58 -8.79 4.51 0.72
N GLN A 59 -7.56 4.31 1.21
CA GLN A 59 -6.62 5.39 1.45
C GLN A 59 -6.17 6.06 0.14
N LEU A 60 -5.93 5.28 -0.91
CA LEU A 60 -5.62 5.79 -2.25
C LEU A 60 -6.80 6.59 -2.82
N GLN A 61 -8.03 6.09 -2.73
CA GLN A 61 -9.21 6.80 -3.24
C GLN A 61 -9.40 8.17 -2.58
N LYS A 62 -9.10 8.29 -1.28
CA LYS A 62 -9.19 9.56 -0.53
C LYS A 62 -8.15 10.61 -0.93
N MET A 63 -7.10 10.23 -1.64
CA MET A 63 -6.01 11.15 -2.01
C MET A 63 -6.28 11.95 -3.28
N GLY A 64 -7.37 11.69 -4.01
CA GLY A 64 -7.64 12.36 -5.29
C GLY A 64 -6.69 11.88 -6.40
N GLU A 65 -6.21 12.81 -7.24
CA GLU A 65 -5.40 12.47 -8.42
C GLU A 65 -4.13 11.65 -8.13
N PRO A 66 -3.30 11.97 -7.12
CA PRO A 66 -2.14 11.13 -6.77
C PRO A 66 -2.51 9.67 -6.45
N GLY A 67 -3.65 9.48 -5.78
CA GLY A 67 -4.16 8.15 -5.46
C GLY A 67 -4.67 7.38 -6.67
N LYS A 68 -5.32 8.06 -7.62
CA LYS A 68 -5.75 7.46 -8.91
C LYS A 68 -4.56 7.00 -9.75
N VAL A 69 -3.48 7.79 -9.77
CA VAL A 69 -2.22 7.42 -10.47
C VAL A 69 -1.69 6.11 -9.91
N LEU A 70 -1.50 6.02 -8.59
CA LEU A 70 -1.02 4.80 -7.92
C LEU A 70 -1.99 3.62 -8.11
N LEU A 71 -3.31 3.85 -8.06
CA LEU A 71 -4.30 2.81 -8.35
C LEU A 71 -4.12 2.25 -9.77
N SER A 72 -3.95 3.11 -10.77
CA SER A 72 -3.72 2.66 -12.15
C SER A 72 -2.39 1.91 -12.31
N GLN A 73 -1.34 2.39 -11.64
CA GLN A 73 0.01 1.83 -11.74
C GLN A 73 0.08 0.41 -11.16
N TYR A 74 -0.58 0.18 -10.03
CA TYR A 74 -0.43 -1.06 -9.26
C TYR A 74 -1.63 -2.01 -9.35
N PHE A 75 -2.83 -1.52 -9.66
CA PHE A 75 -4.05 -2.35 -9.76
C PHE A 75 -4.55 -2.54 -11.20
N SER A 76 -4.04 -1.78 -12.17
CA SER A 76 -4.43 -1.89 -13.58
C SER A 76 -3.30 -2.40 -14.48
N LYS A 77 -2.83 -3.64 -14.27
CA LYS A 77 -2.19 -4.43 -15.33
C LYS A 77 -2.55 -5.92 -15.28
N SER A 78 -3.55 -6.27 -16.07
CA SER A 78 -3.48 -7.36 -17.05
C SER A 78 -4.16 -6.88 -18.34
N LYS A 79 -3.35 -6.54 -19.33
CA LYS A 79 -3.57 -7.06 -20.68
C LYS A 79 -2.50 -8.13 -20.89
#